data_AF-A0A7C2V4A5-F1
#
_entry.id   AF-A0A7C2V4A5-F1
#
_cell.length_a   1.000
_cell.length_b   1.000
_cell.length_c   1.000
_cell.angle_alpha   90.00
_cell.angle_beta   90.00
_cell.angle_gamma   90.00
#
_symmetry.space_group_name_H-M   'P 1'
#
loop_
_entity.id
_entity.type
_entity.pdbx_description
1 polymer ?
#
loop_
_entity_poly.entity_id
_entity_poly.type
_entity_poly.pdbx_seq_one_letter_code
_entity_poly.pdbx_strand_id
1 'polypeptide(L)'
;MSVPMNAADAIKLSIKILQDISNDIHVPKNIRRAVLDAIEYLQDTSVSPGVRAANALSILDEISQDPNMPTRTRVQFWNVASMLEKVKDRCLLFFYVNGGVFLSRRQVVK
;
A
#
# COMPACT_ATOMS: atom_id res chain seq x y z
N MET A 1 8.45 -1.95 -23.49
CA MET A 1 7.33 -0.98 -23.46
C MET A 1 7.09 -0.56 -22.01
N SER A 2 7.78 0.46 -21.51
CA SER A 2 7.50 1.01 -20.17
C SER A 2 6.27 1.91 -20.27
N VAL A 3 5.08 1.31 -20.14
CA VAL A 3 3.85 2.11 -20.01
C VAL A 3 4.01 2.96 -18.74
N PRO A 4 3.82 4.28 -18.80
CA PRO A 4 3.83 5.10 -17.59
C PRO A 4 2.67 4.62 -16.73
N MET A 5 2.98 3.89 -15.65
CA MET A 5 1.95 3.39 -14.74
C MET A 5 1.25 4.58 -14.11
N ASN A 6 0.00 4.78 -14.52
CA ASN A 6 -0.88 5.77 -13.92
C ASN A 6 -1.15 5.37 -12.46
N ALA A 7 -1.42 6.34 -11.59
CA ALA A 7 -1.58 6.06 -10.16
C ALA A 7 -2.67 5.02 -9.87
N ALA A 8 -3.78 5.08 -10.62
CA ALA A 8 -4.88 4.13 -10.50
C ALA A 8 -4.49 2.70 -10.94
N ASP A 9 -3.64 2.57 -11.96
CA ASP A 9 -3.21 1.26 -12.47
C ASP A 9 -2.21 0.61 -11.51
N ALA A 10 -1.33 1.41 -10.90
CA ALA A 10 -0.44 0.95 -9.84
C ALA A 10 -1.23 0.40 -8.65
N ILE A 11 -2.26 1.12 -8.18
CA ILE A 11 -3.12 0.65 -7.07
C ILE A 11 -3.83 -0.66 -7.45
N LYS A 12 -4.41 -0.75 -8.64
CA LYS A 12 -5.09 -1.99 -9.09
C LYS A 12 -4.14 -3.18 -9.12
N LEU A 13 -2.91 -2.99 -9.59
CA LEU A 13 -1.90 -4.05 -9.62
C LEU A 13 -1.45 -4.45 -8.22
N SER A 14 -1.24 -3.47 -7.33
CA SER A 14 -0.96 -3.73 -5.92
C SER A 14 -2.06 -4.56 -5.27
N ILE A 15 -3.34 -4.22 -5.49
CA ILE A 15 -4.48 -5.00 -4.98
C ILE A 15 -4.44 -6.45 -5.47
N LYS A 16 -4.16 -6.68 -6.76
CA LYS A 16 -4.06 -8.05 -7.30
C LYS A 16 -2.96 -8.86 -6.63
N ILE A 17 -1.77 -8.28 -6.45
CA ILE A 17 -0.65 -8.96 -5.78
C ILE A 17 -1.00 -9.27 -4.33
N LEU A 18 -1.62 -8.33 -3.62
CA LEU A 18 -2.08 -8.53 -2.24
C LEU A 18 -3.17 -9.60 -2.15
N GLN A 19 -4.09 -9.66 -3.11
CA GLN A 19 -5.10 -10.73 -3.18
C GLN A 19 -4.46 -12.10 -3.36
N ASP A 20 -3.43 -12.24 -4.21
CA ASP A 20 -2.70 -13.49 -4.38
C ASP A 20 -2.06 -13.95 -3.06
N ILE A 21 -1.49 -13.01 -2.28
CA ILE A 21 -0.93 -13.29 -0.94
C ILE A 21 -2.02 -13.73 0.04
N SER A 22 -3.19 -13.09 0.01
CA SER A 22 -4.30 -13.43 0.89
C SER A 22 -4.85 -14.84 0.65
N ASN A 23 -4.75 -15.33 -0.59
CA ASN A 23 -5.21 -16.65 -1.00
C ASN A 23 -4.18 -17.77 -0.74
N ASP A 24 -2.92 -17.42 -0.47
CA ASP A 24 -1.85 -18.39 -0.25
C ASP A 24 -2.01 -19.09 1.12
N ILE A 25 -2.17 -20.41 1.10
CA ILE A 25 -2.35 -21.24 2.31
C ILE A 25 -1.09 -21.31 3.17
N HIS A 26 0.09 -21.07 2.59
CA HIS A 26 1.36 -21.11 3.29
C HIS A 26 1.64 -19.83 4.09
N VAL A 27 0.81 -18.80 3.91
CA VAL A 27 0.93 -17.53 4.63
C VAL A 27 0.12 -17.62 5.95
N PRO A 28 0.75 -17.28 7.10
CA PRO A 28 0.06 -17.33 8.38
C PRO A 28 -1.13 -16.37 8.41
N LYS A 29 -2.15 -16.72 9.21
CA LYS A 29 -3.44 -16.00 9.25
C LYS A 29 -3.29 -14.52 9.62
N ASN A 30 -2.30 -14.18 10.44
CA ASN A 30 -2.04 -12.80 10.86
C ASN A 30 -1.70 -11.90 9.67
N ILE A 31 -0.77 -12.36 8.82
CA ILE A 31 -0.36 -11.64 7.60
C ILE A 31 -1.54 -11.56 6.63
N ARG A 32 -2.28 -12.65 6.43
CA ARG A 32 -3.46 -12.63 5.52
C ARG A 32 -4.53 -11.63 5.95
N ARG A 33 -4.79 -11.49 7.26
CA ARG A 33 -5.74 -10.50 7.78
C ARG A 33 -5.29 -9.07 7.51
N ALA A 34 -4.06 -8.73 7.88
CA ALA A 34 -3.52 -7.40 7.63
C ALA A 34 -3.48 -7.03 6.14
N VAL A 35 -3.22 -8.01 5.27
CA VAL A 35 -3.27 -7.81 3.82
C VAL A 35 -4.68 -7.49 3.33
N LEU A 36 -5.71 -8.14 3.88
CA LEU A 36 -7.11 -7.83 3.56
C LEU A 36 -7.46 -6.42 4.03
N ASP A 37 -7.05 -6.04 5.24
CA ASP A 37 -7.25 -4.68 5.76
C ASP A 37 -6.58 -3.65 4.83
N ALA A 38 -5.34 -3.90 4.40
CA ALA A 38 -4.64 -3.04 3.45
C ALA A 38 -5.38 -2.93 2.09
N ILE A 39 -6.00 -4.01 1.60
CA ILE A 39 -6.82 -3.99 0.38
C ILE A 39 -8.06 -3.09 0.57
N GLU A 40 -8.73 -3.15 1.72
CA GLU A 40 -9.89 -2.30 2.02
C GLU A 40 -9.52 -0.81 1.96
N TYR A 41 -8.40 -0.41 2.57
CA TYR A 41 -7.90 0.98 2.48
C TYR A 41 -7.57 1.42 1.05
N LEU A 42 -7.08 0.51 0.20
CA LEU A 42 -6.80 0.82 -1.21
C LEU A 42 -8.08 0.95 -2.05
N GLN A 43 -9.14 0.23 -1.68
CA GLN A 43 -10.43 0.23 -2.37
C GLN A 43 -11.34 1.38 -1.97
N ASP A 44 -11.15 1.97 -0.78
CA ASP A 44 -11.97 3.07 -0.30
C ASP A 44 -11.96 4.25 -1.26
N THR A 45 -13.09 4.53 -1.93
CA THR A 45 -13.19 5.58 -2.94
C THR A 45 -13.34 6.99 -2.38
N SER A 46 -13.57 7.13 -1.07
CA SER A 46 -13.82 8.41 -0.41
C SER A 46 -12.55 9.27 -0.25
N VAL A 47 -11.38 8.64 -0.12
CA VAL A 47 -10.10 9.31 0.20
C VAL A 47 -9.26 9.55 -1.05
N SER A 48 -8.28 10.45 -1.03
CA SER A 48 -7.36 10.64 -2.16
C SER A 48 -6.44 9.41 -2.35
N PRO A 49 -6.02 9.08 -3.59
CA PRO A 49 -5.20 7.89 -3.86
C PRO A 49 -3.86 7.91 -3.12
N GLY A 50 -3.29 9.08 -2.83
CA GLY A 50 -2.07 9.20 -2.05
C GLY A 50 -2.25 8.84 -0.58
N VAL A 51 -3.38 9.22 0.03
CA VAL A 51 -3.69 8.88 1.43
C VAL A 51 -4.04 7.40 1.55
N ARG A 52 -4.80 6.83 0.59
CA ARG A 52 -5.06 5.38 0.53
C ARG A 52 -3.76 4.57 0.51
N ALA A 53 -2.82 4.98 -0.36
CA ALA A 53 -1.51 4.34 -0.46
C ALA A 53 -0.70 4.46 0.84
N ALA A 54 -0.74 5.61 1.52
CA ALA A 54 -0.05 5.80 2.79
C ALA A 54 -0.60 4.92 3.91
N ASN A 55 -1.93 4.81 4.03
CA ASN A 55 -2.58 3.95 5.03
C ASN A 55 -2.23 2.47 4.80
N ALA A 56 -2.33 2.02 3.54
CA ALA A 56 -1.96 0.66 3.18
C ALA A 56 -0.48 0.38 3.46
N LEU A 57 0.43 1.31 3.12
CA LEU A 57 1.86 1.16 3.36
C LEU A 57 2.17 0.99 4.86
N SER A 58 1.51 1.76 5.73
CA SER A 58 1.69 1.64 7.19
C SER A 58 1.39 0.22 7.69
N ILE A 59 0.31 -0.40 7.22
CA ILE A 59 -0.07 -1.76 7.60
C ILE A 59 0.93 -2.79 7.03
N LEU A 60 1.37 -2.59 5.79
CA LEU A 60 2.36 -3.46 5.15
C LEU A 60 3.73 -3.39 5.84
N ASP A 61 4.11 -2.22 6.35
CA ASP A 61 5.36 -2.04 7.10
C ASP A 61 5.32 -2.76 8.45
N GLU A 62 4.20 -2.68 9.17
CA GLU A 62 4.00 -3.39 10.44
C GLU A 62 4.16 -4.91 10.27
N ILE A 63 3.54 -5.51 9.25
CA ILE A 63 3.67 -6.95 8.99
C ILE A 63 5.03 -7.34 8.42
N SER A 64 5.77 -6.41 7.79
CA SER A 64 7.12 -6.68 7.27
C SER A 64 8.12 -7.03 8.39
N GLN A 65 7.84 -6.57 9.61
CA GLN A 65 8.61 -6.82 10.81
C GLN A 65 8.34 -8.20 11.42
N ASP A 66 7.31 -8.92 10.97
CA ASP A 66 6.99 -10.24 11.51
C ASP A 66 8.10 -11.26 11.20
N PRO A 67 8.61 -11.98 12.22
CA PRO A 67 9.62 -13.03 12.01
C PRO A 67 9.03 -14.26 11.30
N ASN A 68 7.71 -14.46 11.38
CA ASN A 68 7.00 -15.60 10.79
C ASN A 68 6.67 -15.42 9.30
N MET A 69 7.16 -14.36 8.67
CA MET A 69 6.92 -14.04 7.27
C MET A 69 7.67 -14.97 6.30
N PRO A 70 6.99 -15.64 5.35
CA PRO A 70 7.64 -16.39 4.29
C PRO A 70 8.48 -15.48 3.37
N THR A 71 9.64 -15.96 2.94
CA THR A 71 10.56 -15.20 2.06
C THR A 71 9.91 -14.77 0.75
N ARG A 72 9.09 -15.64 0.13
CA ARG A 72 8.36 -15.33 -1.11
C ARG A 72 7.43 -14.14 -0.92
N THR A 73 6.68 -14.11 0.18
CA THR A 73 5.74 -13.05 0.52
C THR A 73 6.46 -11.73 0.80
N ARG A 74 7.62 -11.79 1.48
CA ARG A 74 8.47 -10.62 1.75
C ARG A 74 8.83 -9.88 0.46
N VAL A 75 9.29 -10.60 -0.56
CA VAL A 75 9.67 -10.00 -1.85
C VAL A 75 8.47 -9.36 -2.55
N GLN A 76 7.29 -9.98 -2.45
CA GLN A 76 6.06 -9.42 -3.03
C GLN A 76 5.64 -8.13 -2.31
N PHE A 77 5.74 -8.08 -0.98
CA PHE A 77 5.49 -6.86 -0.23
C PHE A 77 6.46 -5.74 -0.58
N TRP A 78 7.75 -6.03 -0.71
CA TRP A 78 8.73 -5.04 -1.18
C TRP A 78 8.34 -4.45 -2.54
N ASN A 79 7.90 -5.29 -3.48
CA ASN A 79 7.43 -4.83 -4.78
C ASN A 79 6.18 -3.93 -4.66
N VAL A 80 5.18 -4.35 -3.86
CA VAL A 80 3.95 -3.58 -3.63
C VAL A 80 4.26 -2.25 -2.93
N ALA A 81 5.09 -2.25 -1.90
CA ALA A 81 5.52 -1.06 -1.16
C ALA A 81 6.18 -0.05 -2.11
N SER A 82 7.14 -0.48 -2.92
CA SER A 82 7.79 0.36 -3.93
C SER A 82 6.81 0.94 -4.97
N MET A 83 5.74 0.22 -5.30
CA MET A 83 4.69 0.72 -6.20
C MET A 83 3.79 1.76 -5.51
N LEU A 84 3.41 1.52 -4.25
CA LEU A 84 2.57 2.42 -3.47
C LEU A 84 3.29 3.70 -3.05
N GLU A 85 4.59 3.64 -2.74
CA GLU A 85 5.43 4.82 -2.47
C GLU A 85 5.42 5.79 -3.66
N LYS A 86 5.61 5.28 -4.88
CA LYS A 86 5.52 6.10 -6.11
C LYS A 86 4.16 6.77 -6.28
N VAL A 87 3.08 6.18 -5.78
CA VAL A 87 1.73 6.78 -5.82
C VAL A 87 1.59 7.85 -4.74
N LYS A 88 2.03 7.55 -3.51
CA LYS A 88 2.07 8.50 -2.39
C LYS A 88 2.87 9.76 -2.74
N ASP A 89 4.10 9.59 -3.24
CA ASP A 89 5.02 10.70 -3.50
C ASP A 89 4.58 11.57 -4.69
N ARG A 90 3.95 10.97 -5.71
CA ARG A 90 3.33 11.75 -6.79
C ARG A 90 2.17 12.63 -6.30
N CYS A 91 1.44 12.18 -5.28
CA CYS A 91 0.36 12.98 -4.68
C CYS A 91 0.91 14.14 -3.82
N LEU A 92 2.01 13.90 -3.11
CA LEU A 92 2.74 14.95 -2.37
C LEU A 92 3.24 16.07 -3.29
N LEU A 93 3.78 15.71 -4.45
CA LEU A 93 4.21 16.68 -5.45
C LEU A 93 3.06 17.57 -5.92
N PHE A 94 1.85 17.01 -6.08
CA PHE A 94 0.69 17.81 -6.50
C PHE A 94 0.26 18.82 -5.43
N PHE A 95 0.34 18.46 -4.15
CA PHE A 95 0.02 19.36 -3.03
C PHE A 95 1.07 20.46 -2.82
N TYR A 96 2.36 20.13 -2.91
CA TYR A 96 3.46 21.09 -2.77
C TYR A 96 3.38 22.19 -3.85
N VAL A 97 3.02 21.83 -5.08
CA VAL A 97 2.91 22.78 -6.20
C VAL A 97 1.66 23.67 -6.08
N ASN A 98 0.59 23.22 -5.41
CA ASN A 98 -0.66 23.96 -5.27
C ASN A 98 -0.82 24.67 -3.91
N GLY A 99 0.24 24.78 -3.11
CA GLY A 99 0.23 25.54 -1.85
C GLY A 99 -0.71 24.96 -0.77
N GLY A 100 -1.15 23.72 -0.90
CA GLY A 100 -1.99 23.05 0.09
C GLY A 100 -1.16 22.61 1.28
N VAL A 101 -1.60 22.96 2.51
CA VAL A 101 -0.92 22.57 3.75
C VAL A 101 -0.96 21.05 3.88
N PHE A 102 0.19 20.42 3.66
CA PHE A 102 0.39 19.00 3.93
C PHE A 102 0.65 18.83 5.43
N LEU A 103 -0.37 18.40 6.18
CA LEU A 103 -0.22 17.89 7.54
C LEU A 103 0.55 16.56 7.48
N SER A 104 1.87 16.66 7.34
CA SER A 104 2.78 15.56 7.59
C SER A 104 2.96 15.37 9.08
N ARG A 105 2.87 14.10 9.49
CA ARG A 105 3.15 13.52 10.82
C ARG A 105 1.92 13.45 11.75
N ARG A 106 1.40 12.22 11.89
CA ARG A 106 0.38 11.76 12.85
C ARG A 106 -1.06 12.22 12.61
N GLN A 107 -1.84 11.36 11.96
CA GLN A 107 -3.25 11.03 12.27
C GLN A 107 -3.59 9.91 11.27
N VAL A 108 -3.99 8.68 11.60
CA VAL A 108 -4.88 8.14 12.65
C VAL A 108 -4.40 6.69 12.89
N VAL A 109 -3.96 6.24 14.07
CA VAL A 109 -4.80 5.61 15.11
C VAL A 109 -4.23 5.86 16.52
N LYS A 110 -4.84 6.78 17.26
CA LYS A 110 -5.29 6.66 18.66
C LYS A 110 -6.11 7.90 19.02
#